data_AF-A0A350SVW7-F1
#
_entry.id   AF-A0A350SVW7-F1
#
_cell.length_a   1.000
_cell.length_b   1.000
_cell.length_c   1.000
_cell.angle_alpha   90.00
_cell.angle_beta   90.00
_cell.angle_gamma   90.00
#
_symmetry.space_group_name_H-M   'P 1'
#
loop_
_entity.id
_entity.type
_entity.pdbx_description
1 polymer ?
#
loop_
_entity_poly.entity_id
_entity_poly.type
_entity_poly.pdbx_seq_one_letter_code
_entity_poly.pdbx_strand_id
1 'polypeptide(L)' 'MACHGPDGRAEGTGQAIGGRPAKDLLGKLLGYKSGQLKGTIMHQHAKGYSDEELSRIADHFSALK' A
#
# COMPACT_ATOMS: atom_id res chain seq x y z
N MET A 1 -10.55 6.19 -0.93
CA MET A 1 -9.56 7.28 -0.83
C MET A 1 -9.44 7.87 0.59
N ALA A 2 -9.68 7.10 1.66
CA ALA A 2 -9.86 7.68 2.99
C ALA A 2 -8.56 7.96 3.77
N CYS A 3 -7.45 7.31 3.41
CA CYS A 3 -6.17 7.48 4.13
C CYS A 3 -5.01 7.93 3.23
N HIS A 4 -4.93 7.42 2.00
CA HIS A 4 -3.82 7.68 1.09
C HIS A 4 -4.05 8.84 0.11
N GLY A 5 -5.19 9.54 0.23
CA GLY A 5 -5.57 10.67 -0.63
C GLY A 5 -5.75 10.32 -2.11
N PRO A 6 -6.30 11.26 -2.92
CA PRO A 6 -6.45 11.13 -4.37
C PRO A 6 -5.18 10.65 -5.06
N ASP A 7 -5.29 9.66 -5.94
CA ASP A 7 -4.15 9.06 -6.68
C ASP A 7 -2.97 8.60 -5.80
N GLY A 8 -3.21 8.33 -4.50
CA GLY A 8 -2.14 7.99 -3.57
C GLY A 8 -1.27 9.18 -3.16
N ARG A 9 -1.69 10.41 -3.47
CA ARG A 9 -1.12 11.67 -2.99
C ARG A 9 -1.70 11.91 -1.60
N ALA A 10 -0.96 11.50 -0.58
CA ALA A 10 -1.46 11.57 0.79
C ALA A 10 -1.72 13.01 1.23
N GLU A 11 -2.97 13.28 1.62
CA GLU A 11 -3.43 14.57 2.18
C GLU A 11 -3.82 14.45 3.66
N GLY A 12 -3.60 13.27 4.27
CA GLY A 12 -4.00 12.96 5.64
C GLY A 12 -2.99 12.08 6.37
N THR A 13 -3.45 11.20 7.26
CA THR A 13 -2.59 10.35 8.09
C THR A 13 -1.90 9.19 7.35
N GLY A 14 -2.31 8.90 6.12
CA GLY A 14 -1.63 7.92 5.28
C GLY A 14 -0.33 8.44 4.68
N GLN A 15 0.52 7.52 4.24
CA GLN A 15 1.74 7.86 3.50
C GLN A 15 1.43 8.01 2.01
N ALA A 16 2.18 8.87 1.31
CA ALA A 16 2.11 8.96 -0.14
C ALA A 16 2.59 7.65 -0.77
N ILE A 17 1.75 7.07 -1.63
CA ILE A 17 1.97 5.80 -2.33
C ILE A 17 1.96 5.95 -3.86
N GLY A 18 1.36 7.01 -4.39
CA GLY A 18 1.37 7.29 -5.83
C GLY A 18 2.79 7.51 -6.34
N GLY A 19 3.12 6.91 -7.48
CA GLY A 19 4.41 7.05 -8.16
C GLY A 19 5.60 6.39 -7.44
N ARG A 20 5.36 5.67 -6.34
CA ARG A 20 6.41 4.89 -5.68
C ARG A 20 6.73 3.61 -6.47
N PRO A 21 7.97 3.11 -6.43
CA PRO A 21 8.31 1.86 -7.10
C PRO A 21 7.41 0.70 -6.65
N ALA A 22 6.88 -0.08 -7.60
CA ALA A 22 5.99 -1.21 -7.31
C ALA A 22 6.63 -2.20 -6.32
N LYS A 23 7.92 -2.48 -6.46
CA LYS A 23 8.67 -3.36 -5.55
C LYS A 23 8.66 -2.87 -4.09
N ASP A 24 8.80 -1.57 -3.88
CA ASP A 24 8.79 -0.97 -2.54
C ASP A 24 7.40 -1.02 -1.93
N LEU A 25 6.36 -0.75 -2.73
CA LEU A 25 4.97 -0.84 -2.31
C LEU A 25 4.61 -2.29 -1.94
N LEU A 26 4.92 -3.25 -2.80
CA LEU A 26 4.67 -4.67 -2.56
C LEU A 26 5.41 -5.17 -1.31
N GLY A 27 6.69 -4.81 -1.15
CA GLY A 27 7.46 -5.17 0.04
C GLY A 27 6.82 -4.66 1.33
N LYS A 28 6.29 -3.42 1.33
CA LYS A 28 5.55 -2.89 2.48
C LYS A 28 4.24 -3.62 2.72
N LEU A 29 3.46 -3.89 1.67
CA LEU A 29 2.18 -4.60 1.77
C LEU A 29 2.38 -6.02 2.35
N LEU A 30 3.37 -6.76 1.84
CA LEU A 30 3.72 -8.08 2.37
C LEU A 30 4.25 -8.01 3.80
N GLY A 31 5.05 -6.99 4.12
CA GLY A 31 5.51 -6.73 5.49
C GLY A 31 4.36 -6.48 6.46
N TYR A 32 3.31 -5.75 6.06
CA TYR A 32 2.11 -5.56 6.86
C TYR A 32 1.27 -6.84 6.97
N LYS A 33 1.18 -7.63 5.89
CA LYS A 33 0.45 -8.91 5.87
C LYS A 33 1.08 -9.92 6.83
N SER A 34 2.40 -10.06 6.78
CA SER A 34 3.18 -10.98 7.63
C SER A 34 3.30 -10.51 9.08
N GLY A 35 3.08 -9.22 9.34
CA GLY A 35 3.26 -8.60 10.64
C GLY A 35 4.72 -8.18 10.93
N GLN A 36 5.63 -8.32 9.97
CA GLN A 36 6.99 -7.79 10.06
C GLN A 36 6.99 -6.26 10.20
N LEU A 37 6.09 -5.59 9.47
CA LEU A 37 5.85 -4.16 9.63
C LEU A 37 4.66 -3.94 10.56
N LYS A 38 4.89 -3.13 11.59
CA LYS A 38 3.81 -2.63 12.45
C LYS A 38 3.10 -1.49 11.75
N GLY A 39 1.79 -1.59 11.62
CA GLY A 39 0.92 -0.53 11.11
C GLY A 39 -0.30 -0.40 12.01
N THR A 40 -0.85 0.81 12.13
CA THR A 40 -2.05 1.05 12.93
C THR A 40 -3.26 0.29 12.40
N ILE A 41 -3.45 0.30 11.07
CA ILE A 41 -4.58 -0.38 10.41
C ILE A 41 -4.17 -1.22 9.19
N MET A 42 -3.02 -0.89 8.55
CA MET A 42 -2.60 -1.52 7.28
C MET A 42 -2.42 -3.04 7.35
N HIS A 43 -2.12 -3.60 8.52
CA HIS A 43 -2.03 -5.05 8.72
C HIS A 43 -3.40 -5.74 8.55
N GLN A 44 -4.51 -5.10 8.92
CA GLN A 44 -5.85 -5.62 8.71
C GLN A 44 -6.21 -5.60 7.21
N HIS A 45 -5.90 -4.50 6.52
CA HIS A 45 -6.14 -4.38 5.09
C HIS A 45 -5.27 -5.35 4.27
N ALA A 46 -3.96 -5.44 4.57
CA ALA A 46 -3.05 -6.30 3.81
C ALA A 46 -3.38 -7.80 3.96
N LYS A 47 -3.88 -8.23 5.12
CA LYS A 47 -4.33 -9.61 5.35
C LYS A 47 -5.60 -9.98 4.59
N GLY A 48 -6.41 -8.99 4.20
CA GLY A 48 -7.63 -9.22 3.42
C GLY A 48 -7.38 -9.52 1.94
N TYR A 49 -6.14 -9.37 1.46
CA TYR A 49 -5.78 -9.58 0.06
C TYR A 49 -4.80 -10.76 -0.11
N SER A 50 -4.92 -11.44 -1.23
CA SER A 50 -3.91 -12.39 -1.72
C SER A 50 -2.62 -11.67 -2.14
N ASP A 51 -1.51 -12.40 -2.24
CA ASP A 51 -0.23 -11.80 -2.65
C ASP A 51 -0.29 -11.26 -4.09
N GLU A 52 -1.07 -11.91 -4.94
CA GLU A 52 -1.34 -11.49 -6.32
C GLU A 52 -2.13 -10.18 -6.38
N GLU A 53 -3.15 -10.03 -5.53
CA GLU A 53 -3.89 -8.76 -5.41
C GLU A 53 -3.02 -7.64 -4.86
N LEU A 54 -2.18 -7.92 -3.86
CA LEU A 54 -1.21 -6.95 -3.34
C LEU A 54 -0.20 -6.51 -4.40
N SER A 55 0.24 -7.42 -5.28
CA SER A 55 1.07 -7.06 -6.44
C SER A 55 0.34 -6.12 -7.38
N ARG A 56 -0.91 -6.42 -7.75
CA ARG A 56 -1.71 -5.56 -8.64
C ARG A 56 -1.95 -4.17 -8.03
N ILE A 57 -2.18 -4.10 -6.72
CA ILE A 57 -2.31 -2.83 -5.99
C ILE A 57 -1.00 -2.04 -6.09
N ALA A 58 0.14 -2.68 -5.83
CA ALA A 58 1.45 -2.04 -5.93
C ALA A 58 1.74 -1.54 -7.35
N ASP A 59 1.46 -2.34 -8.37
CA ASP A 59 1.64 -1.97 -9.77
C ASP A 59 0.75 -0.79 -10.15
N HIS A 60 -0.52 -0.81 -9.75
CA HIS A 60 -1.46 0.29 -10.00
C HIS A 60 -0.96 1.62 -9.44
N PHE A 61 -0.61 1.67 -8.14
CA PHE A 61 -0.15 2.92 -7.51
C PHE A 61 1.23 3.38 -8.02
N SER A 62 2.07 2.45 -8.47
CA SER A 62 3.36 2.80 -9.07
C SER A 62 3.26 3.52 -10.42
N ALA A 63 2.17 3.29 -11.15
CA ALA A 63 1.91 3.91 -12.44
C ALA A 63 1.30 5.32 -12.33
N LEU A 64 0.86 5.72 -11.14
CA LEU A 64 0.30 7.05 -10.88
C LEU A 64 1.42 8.11 -10.81
N LYS A 65 1.12 9.36 -11.19
CA LYS A 65 2.06 10.50 -11.23
C LYS A 65 1.70 11.59 -10.22
#